data_AF-A0A939IG73-F1
#
_entry.id   AF-A0A939IG73-F1
#
_cell.length_a   1.000
_cell.length_b   1.000
_cell.length_c   1.000
_cell.angle_alpha   90.00
_cell.angle_beta   90.00
_cell.angle_gamma   90.00
#
_symmetry.space_group_name_H-M   'P 1'
#
loop_
_entity.id
_entity.type
_entity.pdbx_description
1 polymer ?
#
loop_
_entity_poly.entity_id
_entity_poly.type
_entity_poly.pdbx_seq_one_letter_code
_entity_poly.pdbx_strand_id
1 'polypeptide(L)' 'MRITRSATSRANPTSWVTTTIVIPSRVRRQLMRVLQLRFGEVPASVVARLESESVEQLESLMDTAIAVNSLAEFMTVLFD' A
#
# COMPACT_ATOMS: atom_id res chain seq x y z
N MET A 1 54.87 7.81 -31.19
CA MET A 1 54.37 8.38 -29.92
C MET A 1 52.89 8.72 -30.05
N ARG A 2 52.01 7.87 -29.52
CA ARG A 2 50.66 8.16 -29.00
C ARG A 2 50.06 6.81 -28.58
N ILE A 3 50.18 6.51 -27.28
CA ILE A 3 49.57 5.34 -26.65
C ILE A 3 48.16 5.76 -26.27
N THR A 4 47.16 5.18 -26.95
CA THR A 4 45.75 5.27 -26.55
C THR A 4 45.59 4.56 -25.23
N ARG A 5 45.25 5.31 -24.18
CA ARG A 5 45.11 4.79 -22.82
C ARG A 5 43.84 3.96 -22.73
N SER A 6 44.01 2.69 -22.43
CA SER A 6 42.95 1.74 -22.11
C SER A 6 42.10 2.25 -20.95
N ALA A 7 40.81 2.49 -21.19
CA ALA A 7 39.82 2.67 -20.14
C ALA A 7 39.13 1.33 -19.87
N THR A 8 39.74 0.52 -19.00
CA THR A 8 39.03 -0.56 -18.30
C THR A 8 38.58 -0.02 -16.94
N SER A 9 37.30 0.33 -16.84
CA SER A 9 36.58 0.57 -15.58
C SER A 9 35.16 0.97 -15.96
N ARG A 10 34.08 0.51 -15.35
CA ARG A 10 33.85 -0.30 -14.16
C ARG A 10 32.33 -0.44 -14.12
N ALA A 11 31.83 -1.63 -13.78
CA ALA A 11 30.47 -1.96 -13.37
C ALA A 11 29.37 -0.88 -13.57
N ASN A 12 28.39 -1.22 -14.42
CA ASN A 12 27.06 -0.61 -14.48
C ASN A 12 26.53 -0.33 -13.06
N PRO A 13 26.48 0.93 -12.60
CA PRO A 13 25.90 1.23 -11.33
C PRO A 13 24.41 1.50 -11.56
N THR A 14 23.64 0.46 -11.30
CA THR A 14 22.35 0.62 -10.64
C THR A 14 21.25 1.18 -11.54
N SER A 15 20.57 0.25 -12.22
CA SER A 15 19.12 0.28 -12.40
C SER A 15 18.50 0.95 -11.18
N TRP A 16 17.89 2.11 -11.37
CA TRP A 16 17.05 2.74 -10.35
C TRP A 16 16.00 1.69 -10.03
N VAL A 17 16.20 0.97 -8.94
CA VAL A 17 15.12 0.23 -8.32
C VAL A 17 14.17 1.34 -7.91
N THR A 18 13.19 1.62 -8.76
CA THR A 18 11.98 2.31 -8.38
C THR A 18 11.29 1.37 -7.40
N THR A 19 11.88 1.22 -6.21
CA THR A 19 11.10 0.89 -5.02
C THR A 19 10.23 2.12 -4.88
N THR A 20 9.10 2.10 -5.57
CA THR A 20 7.94 2.88 -5.19
C THR A 20 7.75 2.54 -3.72
N ILE A 21 8.29 3.38 -2.85
CA ILE A 21 7.91 3.40 -1.46
C ILE A 21 6.45 3.84 -1.55
N VAL A 22 5.55 2.87 -1.63
CA VAL A 22 4.12 3.11 -1.49
C VAL A 22 3.99 3.58 -0.05
N ILE A 23 4.10 4.90 0.18
CA ILE A 23 3.89 5.46 1.50
C ILE A 23 2.47 5.06 1.85
N PRO A 24 2.24 4.21 2.87
CA PRO A 24 0.89 3.89 3.27
C PRO A 24 0.25 5.21 3.66
N SER A 25 -0.81 5.60 2.95
CA SER A 25 -1.55 6.82 3.29
C SER A 25 -1.91 6.76 4.77
N ARG A 26 -1.80 7.90 5.47
CA ARG A 26 -2.13 7.97 6.90
C ARG A 26 -3.53 7.41 7.18
N VAL A 27 -4.45 7.65 6.24
CA VAL A 27 -5.82 7.14 6.22
C VAL A 27 -5.86 5.61 6.23
N ARG A 28 -5.11 4.92 5.36
CA ARG A 28 -5.06 3.44 5.32
C ARG A 28 -4.63 2.82 6.64
N ARG A 29 -3.55 3.33 7.25
CA ARG A 29 -3.07 2.84 8.55
C ARG A 29 -4.12 3.03 9.65
N GLN A 30 -4.82 4.15 9.61
CA GLN A 30 -5.86 4.45 10.58
C GLN A 30 -7.07 3.55 10.38
N LEU A 31 -7.48 3.30 9.13
CA LEU A 31 -8.56 2.38 8.79
C LEU A 31 -8.24 0.96 9.25
N MET A 32 -7.03 0.46 8.96
CA MET A 32 -6.57 -0.85 9.44
C MET A 32 -6.64 -0.95 10.97
N ARG A 33 -6.22 0.10 11.69
CA ARG A 33 -6.30 0.13 13.15
C ARG A 33 -7.75 0.09 13.64
N VAL A 34 -8.66 0.84 13.00
CA VAL A 34 -10.10 0.82 13.34
C VAL A 34 -10.68 -0.57 13.10
N LEU A 35 -10.43 -1.17 11.94
CA LEU A 35 -10.90 -2.51 11.61
C LEU A 35 -10.36 -3.54 12.61
N GLN A 36 -9.09 -3.45 12.98
CA GLN A 36 -8.50 -4.34 13.99
C GLN A 36 -9.10 -4.16 15.38
N LEU A 37 -9.35 -2.92 15.79
CA LEU A 37 -9.93 -2.63 17.11
C LEU A 37 -11.41 -3.03 17.19
N ARG A 38 -12.17 -2.86 16.10
CA ARG A 38 -13.61 -3.16 16.07
C ARG A 38 -13.91 -4.63 15.83
N PHE A 39 -13.17 -5.24 14.91
CA PHE A 39 -13.48 -6.57 14.39
C PHE A 39 -12.41 -7.62 14.70
N GLY A 40 -11.28 -7.23 15.28
CA GLY A 40 -10.19 -8.12 15.64
C GLY A 40 -9.28 -8.43 14.46
N GLU A 41 -9.25 -9.68 14.03
CA GLU A 41 -8.36 -10.09 12.94
C GLU A 41 -8.89 -9.61 11.58
N VAL A 42 -8.06 -8.92 10.81
CA VAL A 42 -8.40 -8.41 9.48
C VAL A 42 -7.76 -9.32 8.42
N PRO A 43 -8.56 -9.92 7.51
CA PRO A 43 -8.05 -10.79 6.45
C PRO A 43 -7.02 -10.10 5.56
N ALA A 44 -6.02 -10.86 5.11
CA ALA A 44 -5.00 -10.37 4.18
C ALA A 44 -5.60 -9.85 2.86
N SER A 45 -6.72 -10.41 2.41
CA SER A 45 -7.46 -9.94 1.22
C SER A 45 -7.99 -8.52 1.38
N VAL A 46 -8.49 -8.16 2.57
CA VAL A 46 -8.93 -6.80 2.89
C VAL A 46 -7.74 -5.85 2.87
N VAL A 47 -6.62 -6.23 3.47
CA VAL A 47 -5.40 -5.42 3.47
C VAL A 47 -4.94 -5.14 2.04
N ALA A 48 -4.79 -6.19 1.21
CA ALA A 48 -4.36 -6.06 -0.18
C ALA A 48 -5.31 -5.17 -0.99
N ARG A 49 -6.62 -5.27 -0.77
CA ARG A 49 -7.59 -4.41 -1.45
C ARG A 49 -7.41 -2.95 -1.04
N LEU A 50 -7.31 -2.66 0.26
CA LEU A 50 -7.05 -1.32 0.79
C LEU A 50 -5.72 -0.71 0.32
N GLU A 51 -4.76 -1.52 -0.14
CA GLU A 51 -3.52 -1.00 -0.73
C GLU A 51 -3.71 -0.42 -2.14
N SER A 52 -4.74 -0.89 -2.85
CA SER A 52 -5.09 -0.46 -4.20
C SER A 52 -6.08 0.70 -4.25
N GLU A 53 -6.72 1.04 -3.13
CA GLU A 53 -7.73 2.11 -3.04
C GLU A 53 -7.09 3.51 -3.02
N SER A 54 -7.80 4.48 -3.59
CA SER A 54 -7.40 5.90 -3.51
C SER A 54 -7.62 6.46 -2.10
N VAL A 55 -7.05 7.63 -1.81
CA VAL A 55 -7.23 8.28 -0.50
C VAL A 55 -8.71 8.59 -0.23
N GLU A 56 -9.43 9.07 -1.24
CA GLU A 56 -10.84 9.41 -1.17
C GLU A 56 -11.70 8.17 -0.88
N GLN A 57 -11.38 7.04 -1.51
CA GLN A 57 -12.06 5.76 -1.25
C GLN A 57 -11.77 5.27 0.17
N LEU A 58 -10.53 5.40 0.64
CA LEU A 58 -10.16 5.04 2.01
C LEU A 58 -10.86 5.90 3.06
N GLU A 59 -11.10 7.18 2.79
CA GLU A 59 -11.90 8.06 3.64
C GLU A 59 -13.37 7.61 3.68
N SER A 60 -13.97 7.33 2.52
CA SER A 60 -15.33 6.78 2.46
C SER A 60 -15.45 5.43 3.19
N LEU A 61 -14.44 4.56 3.06
CA LEU A 61 -14.38 3.29 3.77
C LEU A 61 -14.21 3.47 5.28
N MET A 62 -13.65 4.59 5.75
CA MET A 62 -13.61 4.92 7.18
C MET A 62 -15.01 5.11 7.74
N ASP A 63 -15.85 5.88 7.04
CA ASP A 63 -17.24 6.11 7.45
C ASP A 63 -18.03 4.79 7.45
N THR A 64 -17.85 3.97 6.40
CA THR A 64 -18.44 2.62 6.35
C THR A 64 -17.94 1.75 7.50
N ALA A 65 -16.63 1.76 7.79
CA ALA A 65 -16.04 1.00 8.88
C ALA A 65 -16.52 1.45 10.26
N ILE A 66 -17.14 2.63 10.39
CA ILE A 66 -17.83 3.13 11.60
C ILE A 66 -19.33 2.74 11.57
N ALA A 67 -19.98 2.78 10.41
CA ALA A 67 -21.41 2.52 10.26
C ALA A 67 -21.78 1.02 10.37
N VAL A 68 -20.93 0.12 9.87
CA VAL A 68 -21.22 -1.33 9.84
C VAL A 68 -21.04 -1.99 11.21
N ASN A 69 -21.79 -3.06 11.45
CA ASN A 69 -21.76 -3.79 12.72
C ASN A 69 -20.81 -4.98 12.70
N SER A 70 -20.38 -5.42 11.52
CA SER A 70 -19.52 -6.58 11.36
C SER A 70 -18.50 -6.39 10.24
N LEU A 71 -17.41 -7.16 10.31
CA LEU A 71 -16.42 -7.20 9.22
C LEU A 71 -16.99 -7.77 7.93
N ALA A 72 -17.96 -8.69 8.02
CA ALA A 72 -18.63 -9.25 6.85
C ALA A 72 -19.36 -8.17 6.05
N GLU A 73 -20.12 -7.29 6.72
CA GLU A 73 -20.77 -6.13 6.10
C GLU A 73 -19.74 -5.17 5.50
N PHE A 74 -18.64 -4.89 6.21
CA PHE A 74 -17.56 -4.08 5.66
C PHE A 74 -16.98 -4.69 4.37
N MET A 75 -16.73 -5.99 4.37
CA MET A 75 -16.21 -6.71 3.20
C MET A 75 -17.18 -6.68 2.04
N THR A 76 -18.50 -6.76 2.28
CA THR A 76 -19.47 -6.62 1.19
C THR A 76 -19.34 -5.28 0.49
N VAL A 77 -19.13 -4.18 1.23
CA VAL A 77 -18.95 -2.85 0.62
C VAL A 77 -17.59 -2.69 -0.05
N LEU A 78 -16.55 -3.34 0.47
CA LEU A 78 -15.18 -3.24 -0.07
C LEU A 78 -14.99 -4.02 -1.38
N PHE A 79 -15.77 -5.07 -1.59
CA PHE A 79 -15.68 -5.96 -2.76
C PHE A 79 -16.83 -5.80 -3.76
N ASP A 80 -17.79 -4.92 -3.49
CA ASP A 80 -18.80 -4.45 -4.45
C ASP A 80 -18.17 -3.49 -5.47
#